data_AF-A0A920QRH2-F1
#
_entry.id   AF-A0A920QRH2-F1
#
_cell.length_a   1.000
_cell.length_b   1.000
_cell.length_c   1.000
_cell.angle_alpha   90.00
_cell.angle_beta   90.00
_cell.angle_gamma   90.00
#
_symmetry.space_group_name_H-M   'P 1'
#
loop_
_entity.id
_entity.type
_entity.pdbx_description
1 polymer ?
#
loop_
_entity_poly.entity_id
_entity_poly.type
_entity_poly.pdbx_seq_one_letter_code
_entity_poly.pdbx_strand_id
1 'polypeptide(L)' 'MADIGRKMVEIAQGTVSSMPATDVNTKMETGEPFVVLDVREPDEWANGHIGGAILLSRGRIEGRLEELVPDKDTPIVTH' A
#
# COMPACT_ATOMS: atom_id res chain seq x y z
N MET A 1 10.22 5.84 -24.18
CA MET A 1 9.63 4.81 -23.28
C MET A 1 10.05 4.99 -21.81
N ALA A 2 11.34 5.16 -21.50
CA ALA A 2 11.82 5.33 -20.11
C ALA A 2 11.23 6.53 -19.32
N ASP A 3 10.67 7.52 -20.03
CA ASP A 3 10.19 8.78 -19.44
C ASP A 3 8.74 8.75 -18.92
N ILE A 4 7.89 7.86 -19.48
CA ILE A 4 6.46 7.81 -19.13
C ILE A 4 6.27 7.24 -17.71
N GLY A 5 7.00 6.17 -17.37
CA GLY A 5 6.90 5.53 -16.06
C GLY A 5 7.24 6.49 -14.92
N ARG A 6 8.35 7.22 -15.03
CA ARG A 6 8.77 8.22 -14.03
C ARG A 6 7.73 9.32 -13.88
N LYS A 7 7.21 9.85 -15.00
CA LYS A 7 6.21 10.91 -14.98
C LYS A 7 4.90 10.46 -14.33
N MET A 8 4.48 9.21 -14.52
CA MET A 8 3.30 8.65 -13.83
C MET A 8 3.51 8.57 -12.32
N VAL A 9 4.71 8.17 -11.87
CA VAL A 9 5.05 8.15 -10.43
C VAL A 9 5.03 9.55 -9.85
N GLU A 10 5.61 10.54 -10.53
CA GLU A 10 5.61 11.93 -10.08
C GLU A 10 4.18 12.49 -9.93
N ILE A 11 3.30 12.22 -10.90
CA ILE A 11 1.89 12.61 -10.82
C ILE A 11 1.19 11.91 -9.64
N ALA A 12 1.44 10.61 -9.45
CA ALA A 12 0.85 9.86 -8.33
C ALA A 12 1.31 10.43 -6.98
N GLN A 13 2.60 10.74 -6.82
CA GLN A 13 3.15 11.34 -5.61
C GLN A 13 2.59 12.75 -5.33
N GLY A 14 2.19 13.49 -6.38
CA GLY A 14 1.54 14.79 -6.23
C GLY A 14 0.04 14.74 -5.96
N THR A 15 -0.61 13.58 -6.09
CA THR A 15 -2.07 13.42 -5.98
C THR A 15 -2.50 12.49 -4.85
N VAL A 16 -1.62 11.60 -4.41
CA VAL A 16 -1.86 10.66 -3.31
C VAL A 16 -1.06 11.11 -2.08
N SER A 17 -1.73 11.19 -0.93
CA SER A 17 -1.05 11.51 0.33
C SER A 17 -0.02 10.44 0.68
N SER A 18 1.14 10.86 1.18
CA SER A 18 2.18 9.96 1.69
C SER A 18 2.42 10.22 3.17
N MET A 19 2.96 9.21 3.85
CA MET A 19 3.23 9.23 5.28
C MET A 19 4.63 8.63 5.53
N PRO A 20 5.44 9.19 6.43
CA PRO A 20 6.69 8.57 6.87
C PRO A 20 6.45 7.20 7.53
N ALA A 21 7.39 6.27 7.38
CA ALA A 21 7.30 4.95 8.01
C ALA A 21 7.19 5.02 9.55
N THR A 22 7.78 6.04 10.18
CA THR A 22 7.68 6.28 11.63
C THR A 22 6.25 6.57 12.06
N ASP A 23 5.50 7.30 11.24
CA ASP A 23 4.13 7.70 11.54
C ASP A 23 3.20 6.50 11.32
N VAL A 24 3.46 5.67 10.30
CA VAL A 24 2.77 4.39 10.10
C VAL A 24 2.98 3.48 11.31
N ASN A 25 4.23 3.32 11.77
CA ASN A 25 4.52 2.51 12.97
C ASN A 25 3.80 3.04 14.21
N THR A 26 3.80 4.37 14.41
CA THR A 26 3.06 5.00 15.51
C THR A 26 1.57 4.67 15.42
N LYS A 27 0.98 4.75 14.23
CA LYS A 27 -0.43 4.40 13.98
C LYS A 27 -0.73 2.93 14.30
N MET A 28 0.20 2.03 14.01
CA MET A 28 0.10 0.61 14.38
C MET A 28 0.14 0.42 15.90
N GLU A 29 1.04 1.13 16.58
CA GLU A 29 1.19 1.05 18.04
C GLU A 29 -0.01 1.64 18.79
N THR A 30 -0.66 2.69 18.26
CA THR A 30 -1.85 3.31 18.85
C THR A 30 -3.13 2.52 18.60
N GLY A 31 -3.11 1.55 17.67
CA GLY A 31 -4.29 0.74 17.31
C GLY A 31 -5.36 1.52 16.55
N GLU A 32 -5.00 2.64 15.91
CA GLU A 32 -5.90 3.33 14.99
C GLU A 32 -6.29 2.39 13.84
N PRO A 33 -7.55 2.37 13.38
CA PRO A 33 -8.00 1.45 12.34
C PRO A 33 -7.50 1.88 10.95
N PHE A 34 -6.70 1.03 10.31
CA PHE A 34 -6.29 1.15 8.90
C PHE A 34 -5.77 -0.20 8.38
N VAL A 35 -5.58 -0.29 7.07
CA VAL A 35 -4.98 -1.46 6.40
C VAL A 35 -3.59 -1.11 5.89
N VAL A 36 -2.62 -1.98 6.17
CA VAL A 36 -1.34 -2.00 5.46
C VAL A 36 -1.46 -2.98 4.29
N LEU A 37 -1.35 -2.47 3.07
CA LEU A 37 -1.38 -3.29 1.86
C LEU A 37 0.02 -3.35 1.26
N ASP A 38 0.61 -4.53 1.20
CA ASP A 38 1.89 -4.73 0.55
C ASP A 38 1.67 -5.06 -0.92
N VAL A 39 2.18 -4.20 -1.80
CA VAL A 39 1.95 -4.30 -3.25
C VAL A 39 3.11 -4.93 -3.99
N ARG A 40 4.11 -5.44 -3.26
CA ARG A 40 5.30 -6.14 -3.79
C ARG A 40 4.94 -7.53 -4.32
N GLU A 41 5.93 -8.19 -4.91
CA GLU A 41 5.77 -9.56 -5.38
C GLU A 41 5.85 -10.58 -4.22
N PRO A 42 5.24 -11.77 -4.35
CA PRO A 42 5.15 -12.74 -3.27
C PRO A 42 6.50 -13.23 -2.71
N ASP A 43 7.54 -13.24 -3.53
CA ASP A 43 8.90 -13.60 -3.13
C ASP A 43 9.56 -12.52 -2.27
N GLU A 44 9.35 -11.24 -2.58
CA GLU A 44 9.77 -10.11 -1.74
C GLU A 44 9.07 -10.14 -0.37
N TRP A 45 7.76 -10.42 -0.38
CA TRP A 45 6.97 -10.60 0.84
C TRP A 45 7.49 -11.76 1.70
N ALA A 46 7.80 -12.90 1.07
CA ALA A 46 8.29 -14.09 1.77
C ALA A 46 9.65 -13.87 2.44
N ASN A 47 10.47 -12.95 1.91
CA ASN A 47 11.75 -12.56 2.50
C ASN A 47 11.62 -11.58 3.68
N GLY A 48 10.42 -11.08 3.96
CA GLY A 48 10.12 -10.20 5.09
C GLY A 48 9.06 -9.16 4.72
N HIS A 49 8.19 -8.86 5.68
CA HIS A 49 7.10 -7.90 5.50
C HIS A 49 6.67 -7.31 6.85
N ILE A 50 5.88 -6.23 6.78
CA ILE A 50 5.28 -5.58 7.95
C ILE A 50 4.26 -6.53 8.59
N GLY A 51 4.36 -6.75 9.89
CA GLY A 51 3.43 -7.62 10.63
C GLY A 51 1.99 -7.11 10.53
N GLY A 52 1.06 -8.00 10.20
CA GLY A 52 -0.37 -7.66 10.03
C GLY A 52 -0.73 -7.04 8.67
N ALA A 53 0.23 -6.84 7.76
CA ALA A 53 -0.07 -6.41 6.40
C ALA A 53 -0.80 -7.49 5.59
N ILE A 54 -1.49 -7.07 4.54
CA ILE A 54 -2.13 -7.93 3.54
C ILE A 54 -1.33 -7.84 2.25
N LEU A 55 -0.92 -8.99 1.69
CA LEU A 55 -0.27 -9.04 0.38
C LEU A 55 -1.29 -8.96 -0.76
N LEU A 56 -1.18 -7.93 -1.60
CA LEU A 56 -1.88 -7.83 -2.88
C LEU A 56 -0.99 -7.14 -3.92
N SER A 57 -0.24 -7.93 -4.68
CA SER A 57 0.70 -7.44 -5.69
C SER A 57 0.06 -6.44 -6.65
N ARG A 58 0.81 -5.39 -7.04
CA ARG A 58 0.32 -4.22 -7.78
C ARG A 58 -0.61 -4.54 -8.95
N GLY A 59 -0.29 -5.56 -9.75
CA GLY A 59 -1.06 -5.96 -10.94
C GLY A 59 -2.40 -6.63 -10.65
N ARG A 60 -2.75 -6.89 -9.38
CA ARG A 60 -3.99 -7.55 -8.96
C ARG A 60 -4.95 -6.62 -8.22
N ILE A 61 -4.52 -5.40 -7.87
CA ILE A 61 -5.27 -4.49 -7.01
C ILE A 61 -6.65 -4.20 -7.59
N GLU A 62 -6.70 -3.76 -8.85
CA GLU A 62 -7.93 -3.32 -9.52
C GLU A 62 -9.00 -4.42 -9.59
N GLY A 63 -8.60 -5.69 -9.62
CA GLY A 63 -9.52 -6.83 -9.74
C GLY A 63 -9.90 -7.49 -8.42
N ARG A 64 -9.21 -7.20 -7.31
CA ARG A 64 -9.36 -7.98 -6.07
C ARG A 64 -9.44 -7.14 -4.79
N LEU A 65 -9.14 -5.84 -4.84
CA LEU A 65 -9.13 -5.01 -3.64
C LEU A 65 -10.48 -5.02 -2.91
N GLU A 66 -11.60 -4.93 -3.65
CA GLU A 66 -12.95 -4.91 -3.08
C GLU A 66 -13.33 -6.25 -2.39
N GLU A 67 -12.64 -7.36 -2.70
CA GLU A 67 -12.81 -8.64 -1.99
C GLU A 67 -12.18 -8.60 -0.59
N LEU A 68 -11.10 -7.84 -0.43
CA LEU A 68 -10.29 -7.78 0.80
C LEU A 68 -10.68 -6.59 1.69
N VAL A 69 -10.96 -5.45 1.06
CA VAL A 69 -11.32 -4.18 1.72
C VAL A 69 -12.59 -3.64 1.02
N PRO A 70 -13.78 -4.16 1.37
CA PRO A 70 -15.02 -3.78 0.69
C PRO A 70 -15.51 -2.37 1.05
N ASP A 71 -15.12 -1.86 2.23
CA ASP A 71 -15.45 -0.51 2.67
C ASP A 71 -14.49 0.51 2.05
N LYS A 72 -15.04 1.41 1.24
CA LYS A 72 -14.29 2.44 0.50
C LYS A 72 -13.77 3.58 1.38
N ASP A 73 -14.26 3.68 2.60
CA ASP A 73 -13.79 4.67 3.58
C ASP A 73 -12.65 4.13 4.46
N THR A 74 -12.30 2.84 4.32
CA THR A 74 -11.17 2.25 5.06
C THR A 74 -9.85 2.92 4.64
N PRO A 75 -9.08 3.52 5.58
CA PRO A 75 -7.77 4.05 5.27
C PRO A 75 -6.80 2.94 4.87
N ILE A 76 -6.13 3.09 3.74
CA ILE A 76 -5.13 2.13 3.23
C ILE A 76 -3.78 2.83 3.11
N VAL A 77 -2.74 2.19 3.63
CA VAL A 77 -1.34 2.56 3.41
C VAL A 77 -0.70 1.46 2.57
N THR A 78 -0.17 1.82 1.40
CA THR A 78 0.56 0.90 0.52
C THR A 78 2.06 1.03 0.70
N HIS A 79 2.81 -0.07 0.60
CA HIS A 79 4.27 -0.05 0.45
C HIS A 79 4.75 -1.11 -0.54
#